data_AF-A0A6L4X1I8-F1
#
_entry.id   AF-A0A6L4X1I8-F1
#
_cell.length_a   1.000
_cell.length_b   1.000
_cell.length_c   1.000
_cell.angle_alpha   90.00
_cell.angle_beta   90.00
_cell.angle_gamma   90.00
#
_symmetry.space_group_name_H-M   'P 1'
#
loop_
_entity.id
_entity.type
_entity.pdbx_description
1 polymer ?
#
loop_
_entity_poly.entity_id
_entity_poly.type
_entity_poly.pdbx_seq_one_letter_code
_entity_poly.pdbx_strand_id
1 'polypeptide(L)' 'MERRHCSIVGCGHEAEEYGLCTAHFTSALVHGTLQYAVHNHSAH' A
#
# COMPACT_ATOMS: atom_id res chain seq x y z
N MET A 1 7.86 1.73 20.57
CA MET A 1 7.85 1.04 19.26
C MET A 1 6.59 1.48 18.56
N GLU A 2 6.70 2.39 17.60
CA GLU A 2 5.55 2.85 16.81
C GLU A 2 5.19 1.77 15.79
N ARG A 3 4.05 1.11 15.97
CA ARG A 3 3.54 0.12 15.03
C ARG A 3 2.99 0.89 13.85
N ARG A 4 3.78 1.00 12.78
CA ARG A 4 3.34 1.65 11.56
C ARG A 4 2.35 0.71 10.90
N HIS A 5 1.17 1.19 10.57
CA HIS A 5 0.21 0.42 9.79
C HIS A 5 0.39 0.72 8.32
N CYS A 6 -0.05 -0.20 7.48
CA CYS A 6 -0.05 -0.02 6.05
C CYS A 6 -0.81 1.27 5.67
N SER A 7 -0.18 2.09 4.84
CA SER A 7 -0.72 3.36 4.34
C SER A 7 -1.88 3.14 3.35
N ILE A 8 -2.13 1.90 2.92
CA ILE A 8 -3.26 1.54 2.06
C ILE A 8 -4.55 1.58 2.87
N VAL A 9 -5.48 2.43 2.46
CA VAL A 9 -6.82 2.53 3.05
C VAL A 9 -7.53 1.18 2.93
N GLY A 10 -7.95 0.62 4.07
CA GLY A 10 -8.53 -0.72 4.15
C GLY A 10 -7.53 -1.84 4.46
N CYS A 11 -6.23 -1.54 4.55
CA CYS A 11 -5.21 -2.50 4.99
C CYS A 11 -4.81 -2.22 6.44
N GLY A 12 -5.26 -3.07 7.37
CA GLY A 12 -4.91 -2.99 8.80
C GLY A 12 -3.61 -3.71 9.18
N HIS A 13 -2.79 -4.12 8.21
CA HIS A 13 -1.56 -4.86 8.49
C HIS A 13 -0.43 -3.95 8.98
N GLU A 14 0.50 -4.51 9.76
CA GLU A 14 1.75 -3.84 10.12
C GLU A 14 2.55 -3.53 8.83
N ALA A 15 2.99 -2.29 8.73
CA ALA A 15 3.87 -1.80 7.69
C ALA A 15 5.30 -2.13 8.07
N GLU A 16 6.00 -2.79 7.15
CA GLU A 16 7.38 -3.23 7.33
C GLU A 16 8.34 -2.16 6.80
N GLU A 17 8.08 -1.64 5.58
CA GLU A 17 9.00 -0.74 4.88
C GLU A 17 8.19 0.24 3.99
N TYR A 18 8.64 1.50 3.89
CA TYR A 18 7.95 2.58 3.13
C TYR A 18 6.48 2.83 3.53
N GLY A 19 6.07 2.41 4.73
CA GLY A 19 4.68 2.49 5.17
C GLY A 19 3.76 1.49 4.48
N LEU A 20 4.30 0.44 3.85
CA LEU A 20 3.55 -0.63 3.21
C LEU A 20 3.77 -1.95 3.94
N CYS A 21 2.75 -2.81 3.95
CA CYS A 21 2.93 -4.20 4.35
C CYS A 21 3.64 -4.97 3.25
N THR A 22 4.26 -6.11 3.59
CA THR A 22 5.03 -6.94 2.65
C THR A 22 4.26 -7.25 1.38
N ALA A 23 2.95 -7.57 1.48
CA ALA A 23 2.12 -7.88 0.32
C ALA A 23 1.97 -6.70 -0.65
N HIS A 24 1.74 -5.48 -0.12
CA HIS A 24 1.63 -4.28 -0.94
C HIS A 24 2.99 -3.81 -1.45
N PHE A 25 4.04 -3.96 -0.66
CA PHE A 25 5.40 -3.66 -1.09
C PHE A 25 5.84 -4.56 -2.25
N THR A 26 5.62 -5.88 -2.14
CA THR A 26 5.93 -6.83 -3.22
C THR A 26 5.05 -6.59 -4.45
N SER A 27 3.75 -6.31 -4.27
CA SER A 27 2.89 -5.96 -5.41
C SER A 27 3.37 -4.70 -6.12
N ALA A 28 3.77 -3.66 -5.38
CA ALA A 28 4.33 -2.45 -5.96
C ALA A 28 5.61 -2.71 -6.77
N LEU A 29 6.48 -3.61 -6.29
CA LEU A 29 7.70 -4.00 -7.00
C LEU A 29 7.41 -4.82 -8.27
N VAL A 30 6.52 -5.80 -8.18
CA VAL A 30 6.19 -6.70 -9.30
C VAL A 30 5.46 -5.96 -10.41
N HIS A 31 4.54 -5.05 -10.05
CA HIS A 31 3.78 -4.29 -11.03
C HIS A 31 4.56 -3.07 -11.56
N GLY A 32 5.74 -2.76 -11.00
CA GLY A 32 6.66 -1.72 -11.48
C GLY A 32 6.12 -0.29 -11.42
N THR A 33 4.84 -0.13 -11.13
CA THR A 33 4.17 1.14 -10.92
C THR A 33 3.93 1.31 -9.43
N LEU A 34 4.89 1.94 -8.73
CA LEU A 34 4.59 2.63 -7.48
C LEU A 34 3.72 3.87 -7.78
N GLN A 35 2.65 3.68 -8.54
CA GLN A 35 1.54 4.60 -8.59
C GLN A 35 0.76 4.26 -7.33
N TYR A 36 0.95 5.07 -6.29
CA TYR A 36 0.03 5.22 -5.18
C TYR A 36 -1.31 5.74 -5.73
N ALA A 37 -1.91 5.04 -6.69
CA ALA A 37 -3.17 5.38 -7.26
C ALA A 37 -4.21 5.02 -6.22
N VAL A 38 -4.55 6.04 -5.44
CA VAL A 38 -5.82 6.20 -4.76
C VAL A 38 -6.88 6.01 -5.85
N HIS A 39 -7.35 4.77 -6.05
CA HIS A 39 -8.41 4.52 -7.00
C HIS A 39 -9.73 5.00 -6.37
N ASN A 40 -10.05 6.28 -6.54
CA ASN A 40 -11.45 6.66 -6.59
C ASN A 40 -11.99 6.21 -7.94
N HIS A 41 -12.60 5.03 -7.94
CA HIS A 41 -13.31 4.51 -9.09
C HIS A 41 -14.57 5.37 -9.32
N SER A 42 -14.48 6.34 -10.23
CA SER A 42 -15.63 7.01 -10.81
C SER A 42 -15.53 6.89 -12.32
N ALA A 43 -15.91 5.72 -12.83
CA ALA A 43 -16.27 5.55 -14.23
C ALA A 43 -17.51 6.43 -14.47
N HIS A 44 -17.36 7.47 -15.31
CA HIS A 44 -18.45 8.24 -15.89
C HIS A 44 -18.55 7.90 -17.37
#